data_AF-A0A816HE73-F1
#
_entry.id   AF-A0A816HE73-F1
#
_cell.length_a   1.000
_cell.length_b   1.000
_cell.length_c   1.000
_cell.angle_alpha   90.00
_cell.angle_beta   90.00
_cell.angle_gamma   90.00
#
_symmetry.space_group_name_H-M   'P 1'
#
loop_
_entity.id
_entity.type
_entity.pdbx_description
1 polymer ?
#
loop_
_entity_poly.entity_id
_entity_poly.type
_entity_poly.pdbx_seq_one_letter_code
_entity_poly.pdbx_strand_id
1 'polypeptide(L)'
;MEGLLQENGPFLWQWGTAHPVRNPYAWNTLANILWIEQPVGTGFSQGNVTIHDEDELAEQLYGFLTQFFDVFMEIKNNLVYLAGESYAGYFVPYVANYIYSLPETAPLRLNLQGILIFDPLITSSLVQLEIPAVSFAHMHQNIFNFNASFLSYLDEQNTKCGFENYTQTYATYPPHGPLPIPSSSHAKECDIWATIFEAALRINPAFNIYRITDTP
;
A
#
# COMPACT_ATOMS: atom_id res chain seq x y z
N MET A 1 11.89 -1.65 7.98
CA MET A 1 12.59 -2.95 7.96
C MET A 1 11.72 -4.16 7.57
N GLU A 2 10.41 -4.00 7.36
CA GLU A 2 9.48 -5.12 7.16
C GLU A 2 9.84 -6.01 5.96
N GLY A 3 9.97 -5.44 4.76
CA GLY A 3 10.37 -6.18 3.55
C GLY A 3 11.63 -7.04 3.72
N LEU A 4 12.66 -6.50 4.38
CA LEU A 4 13.92 -7.22 4.63
C LEU A 4 13.76 -8.35 5.63
N LEU A 5 12.99 -8.15 6.71
CA LEU A 5 12.96 -9.08 7.84
C LEU A 5 11.78 -10.03 7.82
N GLN A 6 10.67 -9.71 7.15
CA GLN A 6 9.41 -10.45 7.30
C GLN A 6 8.83 -10.91 5.96
N GLU A 7 9.35 -10.42 4.84
CA GLU A 7 8.76 -10.70 3.53
C GLU A 7 9.78 -11.31 2.54
N ASN A 8 10.55 -10.45 1.86
CA ASN A 8 11.30 -10.79 0.65
C ASN A 8 12.83 -10.77 0.84
N GLY A 9 13.31 -10.50 2.04
CA GLY A 9 14.74 -10.56 2.38
C GLY A 9 15.33 -11.96 2.44
N PRO A 10 16.67 -12.07 2.54
CA PRO A 10 17.40 -13.34 2.54
C PRO A 10 17.13 -14.23 3.76
N PHE A 11 16.59 -13.66 4.83
CA PHE A 11 16.16 -14.36 6.03
C PHE A 11 14.88 -13.74 6.56
N LEU A 12 14.09 -14.56 7.27
CA LEU A 12 12.87 -14.16 7.95
C LEU A 12 13.12 -14.14 9.45
N TRP A 13 12.66 -13.07 10.09
CA TRP A 13 12.60 -12.90 11.53
C TRP A 13 11.16 -12.54 11.91
N GLN A 14 10.31 -13.56 11.86
CA GLN A 14 8.89 -13.46 12.15
C GLN A 14 8.63 -13.23 13.64
N TRP A 15 7.48 -12.65 13.97
CA TRP A 15 7.04 -12.48 15.35
C TRP A 15 7.05 -13.81 16.11
N GLY A 16 7.57 -13.77 17.34
CA GLY A 16 7.66 -14.96 18.20
C GLY A 16 8.81 -15.92 17.88
N THR A 17 9.68 -15.61 16.90
CA THR A 17 10.86 -16.43 16.61
C THR A 17 12.10 -15.93 17.35
N ALA A 18 12.89 -16.87 17.89
CA ALA A 18 14.07 -16.55 18.71
C ALA A 18 15.31 -16.14 17.90
N HIS A 19 15.36 -16.50 16.61
CA HIS A 19 16.49 -16.24 15.73
C HIS A 19 16.01 -16.20 14.27
N PRO A 20 16.74 -15.50 13.38
CA PRO A 20 16.41 -15.45 11.96
C PRO A 20 16.53 -16.82 11.29
N VAL A 21 15.63 -17.10 10.36
CA VAL A 21 15.56 -18.33 9.57
C VAL A 21 15.78 -18.00 8.10
N ARG A 22 16.52 -18.84 7.36
CA ARG A 22 16.76 -18.61 5.93
C ARG A 22 15.43 -18.53 5.16
N ASN A 23 15.28 -17.52 4.30
CA ASN A 23 14.15 -17.42 3.39
C ASN A 23 14.44 -18.19 2.10
N PRO A 24 13.73 -19.29 1.79
CA PRO A 24 13.91 -20.01 0.53
C PRO A 24 13.38 -19.23 -0.69
N TYR A 25 12.55 -18.21 -0.49
CA TYR A 25 11.91 -17.40 -1.54
C TYR A 25 12.44 -15.96 -1.59
N ALA A 26 13.66 -15.74 -1.09
CA ALA A 26 14.25 -14.41 -1.04
C ALA A 26 14.44 -13.82 -2.44
N TRP A 27 14.06 -12.55 -2.62
CA TRP A 27 14.14 -11.89 -3.92
C TRP A 27 15.59 -11.65 -4.38
N ASN A 28 16.53 -11.61 -3.43
CA ASN A 28 17.94 -11.47 -3.75
C ASN A 28 18.56 -12.71 -4.45
N THR A 29 17.77 -13.76 -4.69
CA THR A 29 18.15 -14.89 -5.55
C THR A 29 18.00 -14.61 -7.04
N LEU A 30 17.22 -13.59 -7.41
CA LEU A 30 16.93 -13.21 -8.80
C LEU A 30 17.42 -11.81 -9.17
N ALA A 31 17.56 -10.91 -8.21
CA ALA A 31 18.00 -9.54 -8.43
C ALA A 31 18.86 -9.02 -7.27
N ASN A 32 19.56 -7.90 -7.49
CA ASN A 32 20.15 -7.14 -6.38
C ASN A 32 19.04 -6.29 -5.75
N ILE A 33 18.82 -6.42 -4.44
CA ILE A 33 17.74 -5.73 -3.73
C ILE A 33 18.33 -4.70 -2.77
N LEU A 34 17.79 -3.49 -2.81
CA LEU A 34 18.09 -2.39 -1.90
C LEU A 34 16.84 -2.05 -1.09
N TRP A 35 16.86 -2.32 0.21
CA TRP A 35 15.81 -1.91 1.13
C TRP A 35 16.18 -0.56 1.74
N ILE A 36 15.28 0.42 1.61
CA ILE A 36 15.52 1.79 2.05
C ILE A 36 14.45 2.15 3.07
N GLU A 37 14.89 2.61 4.25
CA GLU A 37 13.97 3.22 5.21
C GLU A 37 13.83 4.70 4.87
N GLN A 38 12.61 5.09 4.51
CA GLN A 38 12.26 6.43 4.09
C GLN A 38 10.82 6.71 4.55
N PRO A 39 10.44 7.98 4.76
CA PRO A 39 11.29 9.18 4.75
C PRO A 39 12.14 9.30 6.03
N VAL A 40 12.84 10.42 6.20
CA VAL A 40 13.46 10.79 7.48
C VAL A 40 12.40 10.71 8.59
N GLY A 41 12.76 10.09 9.73
CA GLY A 41 11.86 9.71 10.82
C GLY A 41 11.49 8.22 10.84
N THR A 42 11.75 7.48 9.75
CA THR A 42 11.40 6.05 9.64
C THR A 42 12.55 5.14 10.05
N GLY A 43 12.32 4.26 11.03
CA GLY A 43 13.27 3.21 11.40
C GLY A 43 14.64 3.76 11.81
N PHE A 44 15.69 3.46 11.05
CA PHE A 44 17.05 3.95 11.27
C PHE A 44 17.37 5.27 10.57
N SER A 45 16.49 5.77 9.70
CA SER A 45 16.64 7.06 9.02
C SER A 45 16.24 8.21 9.96
N GLN A 46 17.08 8.48 10.97
CA GLN A 46 16.84 9.48 12.01
C GLN A 46 17.20 10.90 11.53
N GLY A 47 16.46 11.91 11.98
CA GLY A 47 16.72 13.31 11.66
C GLY A 47 15.49 14.20 11.82
N ASN A 48 15.61 15.45 11.36
CA ASN A 48 14.47 16.38 11.32
C ASN A 48 13.62 16.08 10.08
N VAL A 49 12.34 15.81 10.29
CA VAL A 49 11.37 15.67 9.19
C VAL A 49 11.13 17.04 8.58
N THR A 50 11.48 17.19 7.31
CA THR A 50 11.31 18.45 6.57
C THR A 50 10.34 18.33 5.39
N ILE A 51 9.96 17.11 5.02
CA ILE A 51 9.07 16.88 3.89
C ILE A 51 7.59 17.08 4.27
N HIS A 52 6.78 17.54 3.33
CA HIS A 52 5.36 17.86 3.51
C HIS A 52 4.45 17.01 2.62
N ASP A 53 4.99 16.45 1.54
CA ASP A 53 4.29 15.62 0.56
C ASP A 53 5.25 14.62 -0.13
N GLU A 54 4.71 13.82 -1.04
CA GLU A 54 5.45 12.79 -1.77
C GLU A 54 6.36 13.34 -2.87
N ASP A 55 6.18 14.59 -3.32
CA ASP A 55 7.09 15.25 -4.26
C ASP A 55 8.42 15.57 -3.56
N GLU A 56 8.37 16.16 -2.35
CA GLU A 56 9.56 16.41 -1.53
C GLU A 56 10.23 15.11 -1.06
N LEU A 57 9.44 14.06 -0.79
CA LEU A 57 9.96 12.71 -0.50
C LEU A 57 10.76 12.15 -1.67
N ALA A 58 10.23 12.27 -2.89
CA ALA A 58 10.88 11.78 -4.10
C ALA A 58 12.23 12.49 -4.35
N GLU A 59 12.29 13.80 -4.11
CA GLU A 59 13.53 14.57 -4.17
C GLU A 59 14.57 14.07 -3.15
N GLN A 60 14.18 13.90 -1.89
CA GLN A 60 15.11 13.42 -0.86
C GLN A 60 15.62 12.01 -1.15
N LEU A 61 14.73 11.11 -1.59
CA LEU A 61 15.12 9.75 -1.95
C LEU A 61 16.06 9.73 -3.16
N TYR A 62 15.81 10.57 -4.17
CA TYR A 62 16.75 10.73 -5.30
C TYR A 62 18.12 11.28 -4.85
N GLY A 63 18.14 12.21 -3.89
CA GLY A 63 19.38 12.70 -3.27
C GLY A 63 20.17 11.59 -2.56
N PHE A 64 19.47 10.69 -1.86
CA PHE A 64 20.09 9.47 -1.31
C PHE A 64 20.62 8.56 -2.42
N LEU A 65 19.82 8.27 -3.45
CA LEU A 65 20.24 7.39 -4.56
C LEU A 65 21.45 7.94 -5.31
N THR A 66 21.54 9.26 -5.49
CA THR A 66 22.70 9.91 -6.11
C THR A 66 23.97 9.59 -5.34
N GLN A 67 23.95 9.79 -4.01
CA GLN A 67 25.10 9.49 -3.14
C GLN A 67 25.37 7.98 -3.07
N PHE A 68 24.34 7.14 -3.04
CA PHE A 68 24.47 5.70 -3.04
C PHE A 68 25.21 5.20 -4.28
N PHE A 69 24.83 5.65 -5.47
CA PHE A 69 25.46 5.24 -6.72
C PHE A 69 26.82 5.92 -6.99
N ASP A 70 27.17 6.98 -6.27
CA ASP A 70 28.53 7.51 -6.25
C ASP A 70 29.48 6.60 -5.45
N VAL A 71 28.98 5.91 -4.43
CA VAL A 71 29.73 4.90 -3.67
C VAL A 71 29.78 3.56 -4.40
N PHE A 72 28.64 3.10 -4.92
CA PHE A 72 28.49 1.80 -5.62
C PHE A 72 28.45 1.97 -7.14
N MET A 73 29.49 2.59 -7.68
CA MET A 73 29.56 2.95 -9.11
C MET A 73 29.47 1.75 -10.05
N GLU A 74 29.88 0.55 -9.60
CA GLU A 74 29.89 -0.69 -10.37
C GLU A 74 28.48 -1.18 -10.77
N ILE A 75 27.44 -0.74 -10.07
CA ILE A 75 26.04 -1.08 -10.35
C ILE A 75 25.23 0.08 -10.95
N LYS A 76 25.86 1.23 -11.22
CA LYS A 76 25.17 2.45 -11.68
C LYS A 76 24.43 2.29 -13.02
N ASN A 77 24.87 1.36 -13.87
CA ASN A 77 24.26 1.09 -15.18
C ASN A 77 23.24 -0.07 -15.17
N ASN A 78 22.95 -0.64 -14.00
CA ASN A 78 21.98 -1.73 -13.90
C ASN A 78 20.57 -1.23 -14.24
N LEU A 79 19.72 -2.17 -14.69
CA LEU A 79 18.28 -1.94 -14.79
C LEU A 79 17.72 -1.70 -13.38
N VAL A 80 16.94 -0.63 -13.23
CA VAL A 80 16.32 -0.27 -11.95
C VAL A 80 14.82 -0.52 -12.02
N TYR A 81 14.29 -1.11 -10.96
CA TYR A 81 12.86 -1.27 -10.73
C TYR A 81 12.55 -0.73 -9.33
N LEU A 82 11.45 -0.01 -9.19
CA LEU A 82 10.98 0.45 -7.89
C LEU A 82 9.85 -0.47 -7.42
N ALA A 83 9.94 -0.95 -6.20
CA ALA A 83 8.91 -1.81 -5.62
C ALA A 83 8.52 -1.38 -4.21
N GLY A 84 7.26 -1.63 -3.84
CA GLY A 84 6.76 -1.36 -2.50
C GLY A 84 5.36 -1.92 -2.28
N GLU A 85 4.85 -1.75 -1.06
CA GLU A 85 3.54 -2.22 -0.63
C GLU A 85 2.75 -1.10 0.09
N SER A 86 1.43 -1.20 0.11
CA SER A 86 0.55 -0.37 0.94
C SER A 86 0.68 1.11 0.56
N TYR A 87 1.08 2.00 1.48
CA TYR A 87 1.26 3.42 1.18
C TYR A 87 2.36 3.69 0.13
N ALA A 88 3.18 2.70 -0.21
CA ALA A 88 4.06 2.79 -1.37
C ALA A 88 3.31 2.93 -2.71
N GLY A 89 2.00 2.71 -2.74
CA GLY A 89 1.12 3.13 -3.84
C GLY A 89 1.19 4.63 -4.15
N TYR A 90 1.51 5.47 -3.16
CA TYR A 90 1.88 6.87 -3.36
C TYR A 90 3.40 7.02 -3.61
N PHE A 91 4.25 6.43 -2.78
CA PHE A 91 5.70 6.66 -2.89
C PHE A 91 6.30 6.24 -4.25
N VAL A 92 5.98 5.02 -4.71
CA VAL A 92 6.63 4.44 -5.90
C VAL A 92 6.33 5.25 -7.17
N PRO A 93 5.07 5.63 -7.48
CA PRO A 93 4.78 6.47 -8.64
C PRO A 93 5.39 7.87 -8.56
N TYR A 94 5.40 8.52 -7.39
CA TYR A 94 5.98 9.85 -7.21
C TYR A 94 7.50 9.83 -7.44
N VAL A 95 8.20 8.84 -6.88
CA VAL A 95 9.64 8.63 -7.09
C VAL A 95 9.94 8.33 -8.56
N ALA A 96 9.15 7.46 -9.19
CA ALA A 96 9.29 7.14 -10.61
C ALA A 96 9.11 8.39 -11.49
N ASN A 97 8.09 9.18 -11.21
CA ASN A 97 7.81 10.43 -11.92
C ASN A 97 8.93 11.44 -11.75
N TYR A 98 9.44 11.62 -10.51
CA TYR A 98 10.58 12.49 -10.24
C TYR A 98 11.79 12.08 -11.09
N ILE A 99 12.19 10.81 -11.05
CA ILE A 99 13.32 10.28 -11.83
C ILE A 99 13.13 10.53 -13.33
N TYR A 100 11.92 10.32 -13.85
CA TYR A 100 11.62 10.52 -15.26
C TYR A 100 11.63 11.99 -15.69
N SER A 101 11.22 12.89 -14.79
CA SER A 101 11.14 14.33 -15.03
C SER A 101 12.50 15.05 -15.04
N LEU A 102 13.54 14.39 -14.52
CA LEU A 102 14.86 14.97 -14.42
C LEU A 102 15.49 15.27 -15.80
N PRO A 103 16.18 16.41 -15.96
CA PRO A 103 16.86 16.74 -17.19
C PRO A 103 18.04 15.79 -17.46
N GLU A 104 18.52 15.77 -18.71
CA GLU A 104 19.70 14.97 -19.09
C GLU A 104 20.96 15.33 -18.30
N THR A 105 21.04 16.56 -17.79
CA THR A 105 22.15 17.08 -16.98
C THR A 105 22.10 16.66 -15.51
N ALA A 106 21.09 15.88 -15.09
CA ALA A 106 20.97 15.42 -13.71
C ALA A 106 22.17 14.55 -13.28
N PRO A 107 22.60 14.64 -12.01
CA PRO A 107 23.82 13.96 -11.53
C PRO A 107 23.74 12.43 -11.57
N LEU A 108 22.53 11.89 -11.51
CA LEU A 108 22.24 10.47 -11.61
C LEU A 108 21.18 10.22 -12.68
N ARG A 109 21.51 9.38 -13.66
CA ARG A 109 20.56 8.90 -14.67
C ARG A 109 20.31 7.41 -14.41
N LEU A 110 19.21 7.11 -13.71
CA LEU A 110 18.81 5.73 -13.47
C LEU A 110 18.18 5.13 -14.71
N ASN A 111 18.56 3.90 -15.03
CA ASN A 111 17.93 3.12 -16.09
C ASN A 111 16.63 2.47 -15.57
N LEU A 112 15.65 3.30 -15.18
CA LEU A 112 14.37 2.88 -14.61
C LEU A 112 13.53 2.18 -15.68
N GLN A 113 13.23 0.89 -15.45
CA GLN A 113 12.50 0.05 -16.40
C GLN A 113 11.04 -0.17 -16.02
N GLY A 114 10.69 -0.01 -14.75
CA GLY A 114 9.32 -0.22 -14.31
C GLY A 114 9.13 -0.08 -12.81
N ILE A 115 7.86 -0.20 -12.42
CA ILE A 115 7.41 -0.18 -11.04
C ILE A 115 6.61 -1.45 -10.74
N LEU A 116 6.62 -1.88 -9.49
CA LEU A 116 5.85 -3.02 -9.00
C LEU A 116 5.29 -2.70 -7.62
N ILE A 117 3.97 -2.68 -7.47
CA ILE A 117 3.35 -2.29 -6.20
C ILE A 117 2.36 -3.37 -5.75
N PHE A 118 2.48 -3.80 -4.50
CA PHE A 118 1.64 -4.81 -3.87
C PHE A 118 0.59 -4.13 -2.98
N ASP A 119 -0.65 -4.61 -3.07
CA ASP A 119 -1.80 -4.11 -2.30
C ASP A 119 -1.77 -2.58 -2.05
N PRO A 120 -1.65 -1.77 -3.12
CA PRO A 120 -1.26 -0.37 -2.99
C PRO A 120 -2.43 0.49 -2.54
N LEU A 121 -2.17 1.49 -1.70
CA LEU A 121 -3.08 2.63 -1.55
C LEU A 121 -2.81 3.62 -2.71
N ILE A 122 -3.76 3.73 -3.64
CA ILE A 122 -3.63 4.58 -4.85
C ILE A 122 -4.61 5.75 -4.86
N THR A 123 -5.48 5.82 -3.85
CA THR A 123 -6.41 6.91 -3.60
C THR A 123 -6.69 6.98 -2.10
N SER A 124 -7.58 7.87 -1.66
CA SER A 124 -7.90 7.98 -0.24
C SER A 124 -8.41 6.65 0.32
N SER A 125 -8.06 6.34 1.57
CA SER A 125 -8.53 5.14 2.25
C SER A 125 -10.06 5.03 2.27
N LEU A 126 -10.76 6.17 2.36
CA LEU A 126 -12.21 6.21 2.23
C LEU A 126 -12.69 5.59 0.92
N VAL A 127 -12.13 6.04 -0.20
CA VAL A 127 -12.54 5.59 -1.53
C VAL A 127 -12.13 4.15 -1.78
N GLN A 128 -10.96 3.75 -1.27
CA GLN A 128 -10.41 2.42 -1.54
C GLN A 128 -10.91 1.33 -0.57
N LEU A 129 -11.23 1.67 0.67
CA LEU A 129 -11.58 0.70 1.72
C LEU A 129 -13.05 0.81 2.13
N GLU A 130 -13.51 2.00 2.54
CA GLU A 130 -14.86 2.17 3.12
C GLU A 130 -15.97 2.01 2.10
N ILE A 131 -15.86 2.75 0.98
CA ILE A 131 -16.88 2.76 -0.07
C ILE A 131 -17.18 1.36 -0.64
N PRO A 132 -16.17 0.54 -1.00
CA PRO A 132 -16.45 -0.79 -1.56
C PRO A 132 -16.85 -1.83 -0.50
N ALA A 133 -16.71 -1.54 0.81
CA ALA A 133 -16.79 -2.55 1.87
C ALA A 133 -18.12 -3.32 1.89
N VAL A 134 -19.26 -2.61 1.80
CA VAL A 134 -20.58 -3.25 1.82
C VAL A 134 -20.83 -4.08 0.56
N SER A 135 -20.45 -3.56 -0.60
CA SER A 135 -20.55 -4.31 -1.87
C SER A 135 -19.72 -5.59 -1.84
N PHE A 136 -18.52 -5.52 -1.26
CA PHE A 136 -17.65 -6.68 -1.07
C PHE A 136 -18.27 -7.72 -0.11
N ALA A 137 -18.82 -7.27 1.03
CA ALA A 137 -19.50 -8.14 1.98
C ALA A 137 -20.69 -8.88 1.35
N HIS A 138 -21.51 -8.20 0.54
CA HIS A 138 -22.61 -8.84 -0.19
C HIS A 138 -22.14 -9.82 -1.25
N MET A 139 -21.10 -9.47 -2.02
CA MET A 139 -20.51 -10.35 -3.03
C MET A 139 -20.01 -11.66 -2.42
N HIS A 140 -19.48 -11.60 -1.20
CA HIS A 140 -18.90 -12.73 -0.48
C HIS A 140 -19.74 -13.15 0.74
N GLN A 141 -21.06 -12.89 0.74
CA GLN A 141 -21.92 -13.17 1.90
C GLN A 141 -21.89 -14.64 2.34
N ASN A 142 -21.71 -15.57 1.39
CA ASN A 142 -21.62 -17.01 1.67
C ASN A 142 -20.34 -17.39 2.44
N ILE A 143 -19.30 -16.55 2.36
CA ILE A 143 -18.04 -16.74 3.08
C ILE A 143 -18.14 -16.08 4.45
N PHE A 144 -18.64 -14.85 4.50
CA PHE A 144 -18.76 -14.10 5.76
C PHE A 144 -19.82 -14.66 6.70
N ASN A 145 -20.88 -15.30 6.16
CA ASN A 145 -22.00 -15.86 6.93
C ASN A 145 -22.66 -14.84 7.89
N PHE A 146 -22.72 -13.57 7.46
CA PHE A 146 -23.39 -12.51 8.19
C PHE A 146 -24.90 -12.75 8.23
N ASN A 147 -25.53 -12.47 9.36
CA ASN A 147 -26.99 -12.58 9.46
C ASN A 147 -27.68 -11.42 8.72
N ALA A 148 -28.95 -11.63 8.36
CA ALA A 148 -29.74 -10.67 7.60
C ALA A 148 -29.84 -9.29 8.29
N SER A 149 -29.99 -9.25 9.61
CA SER A 149 -30.08 -8.00 10.36
C SER A 149 -28.79 -7.18 10.29
N PHE A 150 -27.63 -7.84 10.29
CA PHE A 150 -26.34 -7.18 10.14
C PHE A 150 -26.14 -6.67 8.72
N LEU A 151 -26.49 -7.45 7.70
CA LEU A 151 -26.44 -6.99 6.29
C LEU A 151 -27.34 -5.76 6.08
N SER A 152 -28.58 -5.76 6.62
CA SER A 152 -29.45 -4.59 6.55
C SER A 152 -28.89 -3.37 7.29
N TYR A 153 -28.18 -3.57 8.40
CA TYR A 153 -27.49 -2.48 9.10
C TYR A 153 -26.36 -1.89 8.24
N LEU A 154 -25.57 -2.73 7.57
CA LEU A 154 -24.51 -2.28 6.66
C LEU A 154 -25.09 -1.49 5.49
N ASP A 155 -26.19 -1.94 4.89
CA ASP A 155 -26.89 -1.22 3.82
C ASP A 155 -27.36 0.16 4.28
N GLU A 156 -27.92 0.25 5.49
CA GLU A 156 -28.34 1.53 6.06
C GLU A 156 -27.16 2.50 6.26
N GLN A 157 -26.01 2.01 6.75
CA GLN A 157 -24.81 2.85 6.87
C GLN A 157 -24.28 3.27 5.51
N ASN A 158 -24.24 2.35 4.54
CA ASN A 158 -23.79 2.61 3.17
C ASN A 158 -24.57 3.76 2.51
N THR A 159 -25.89 3.77 2.64
CA THR A 159 -26.74 4.86 2.15
C THR A 159 -26.50 6.16 2.94
N LYS A 160 -26.45 6.10 4.28
CA LYS A 160 -26.20 7.29 5.14
C LYS A 160 -24.86 7.97 4.84
N CYS A 161 -23.82 7.18 4.61
CA CYS A 161 -22.47 7.66 4.32
C CYS A 161 -22.27 8.12 2.88
N GLY A 162 -23.29 7.97 2.02
CA GLY A 162 -23.22 8.37 0.61
C GLY A 162 -22.32 7.47 -0.23
N PHE A 163 -22.14 6.21 0.18
CA PHE A 163 -21.32 5.22 -0.53
C PHE A 163 -22.15 4.42 -1.55
N GLU A 164 -23.47 4.42 -1.39
CA GLU A 164 -24.40 3.76 -2.31
C GLU A 164 -24.21 4.25 -3.76
N ASN A 165 -24.00 3.29 -4.68
CA ASN A 165 -23.74 3.52 -6.11
C ASN A 165 -22.50 4.38 -6.42
N TYR A 166 -21.62 4.64 -5.45
CA TYR A 166 -20.46 5.52 -5.64
C TYR A 166 -19.54 5.02 -6.75
N THR A 167 -19.13 3.75 -6.70
CA THR A 167 -18.18 3.17 -7.65
C THR A 167 -18.75 3.17 -9.08
N GLN A 168 -20.04 2.87 -9.23
CA GLN A 168 -20.74 2.91 -10.53
C GLN A 168 -20.84 4.34 -11.09
N THR A 169 -20.90 5.35 -10.22
CA THR A 169 -21.07 6.75 -10.63
C THR A 169 -19.75 7.43 -10.93
N TYR A 170 -18.73 7.23 -10.08
CA TYR A 170 -17.50 8.03 -10.10
C TYR A 170 -16.25 7.24 -10.48
N ALA A 171 -16.17 5.94 -10.13
CA ALA A 171 -15.01 5.10 -10.41
C ALA A 171 -15.14 4.39 -11.76
N THR A 172 -15.44 5.16 -12.81
CA THR A 172 -15.61 4.67 -14.18
C THR A 172 -14.37 4.96 -15.04
N TYR A 173 -14.20 4.19 -16.12
CA TYR A 173 -13.18 4.44 -17.13
C TYR A 173 -13.82 4.91 -18.45
N PRO A 174 -13.29 5.96 -19.11
CA PRO A 174 -12.18 6.81 -18.67
C PRO A 174 -12.56 7.71 -17.48
N PRO A 175 -11.61 8.07 -16.58
CA PRO A 175 -11.90 8.89 -15.42
C PRO A 175 -12.32 10.31 -15.83
N HIS A 176 -13.35 10.84 -15.17
CA HIS A 176 -13.89 12.18 -15.43
C HIS A 176 -13.20 13.30 -14.63
N GLY A 177 -12.29 12.95 -13.72
CA GLY A 177 -11.61 13.87 -12.82
C GLY A 177 -11.25 13.20 -11.50
N PRO A 178 -10.84 13.98 -10.48
CA PRO A 178 -10.64 13.47 -9.12
C PRO A 178 -11.92 12.84 -8.55
N LEU A 179 -11.76 11.75 -7.81
CA LEU A 179 -12.87 11.05 -7.15
C LEU A 179 -13.44 11.93 -6.02
N PRO A 180 -14.74 12.29 -6.06
CA PRO A 180 -15.31 13.21 -5.08
C PRO A 180 -15.46 12.53 -3.71
N ILE A 181 -15.26 13.26 -2.62
CA ILE A 181 -15.44 12.72 -1.26
C ILE A 181 -16.87 13.02 -0.77
N PRO A 182 -17.69 12.01 -0.42
CA PRO A 182 -19.02 12.25 0.14
C PRO A 182 -18.94 13.06 1.44
N SER A 183 -19.75 14.10 1.59
CA SER A 183 -19.67 15.01 2.75
C SER A 183 -20.06 14.36 4.08
N SER A 184 -20.91 13.32 4.05
CA SER A 184 -21.32 12.55 5.24
C SER A 184 -20.30 11.49 5.67
N SER A 185 -19.22 11.29 4.92
CA SER A 185 -18.25 10.19 5.12
C SER A 185 -17.40 10.28 6.38
N HIS A 186 -17.32 11.45 7.02
CA HIS A 186 -16.49 11.66 8.21
C HIS A 186 -17.15 11.23 9.52
N ALA A 187 -18.41 10.79 9.48
CA ALA A 187 -19.12 10.33 10.66
C ALA A 187 -18.53 8.99 11.13
N LYS A 188 -18.50 8.75 12.45
CA LYS A 188 -17.88 7.53 13.03
C LYS A 188 -18.57 6.26 12.55
N GLU A 189 -19.87 6.35 12.30
CA GLU A 189 -20.70 5.28 11.73
C GLU A 189 -20.31 4.90 10.29
N CYS A 190 -19.47 5.69 9.62
CA CYS A 190 -18.95 5.41 8.28
C CYS A 190 -17.64 4.62 8.25
N ASP A 191 -17.15 4.18 9.43
CA ASP A 191 -16.08 3.17 9.55
C ASP A 191 -16.69 1.76 9.35
N ILE A 192 -17.16 1.54 8.13
CA ILE A 192 -17.91 0.34 7.74
C ILE A 192 -16.95 -0.83 7.54
N TRP A 193 -15.77 -0.56 6.99
CA TRP A 193 -14.75 -1.57 6.77
C TRP A 193 -14.32 -2.22 8.10
N ALA A 194 -14.02 -1.43 9.14
CA ALA A 194 -13.63 -2.00 10.43
C ALA A 194 -14.79 -2.76 11.07
N THR A 195 -16.02 -2.25 10.90
CA THR A 195 -17.23 -2.92 11.38
C THR A 195 -17.39 -4.32 10.76
N ILE A 196 -17.15 -4.45 9.45
CA ILE A 196 -17.17 -5.74 8.74
C ILE A 196 -16.02 -6.64 9.19
N PHE A 197 -14.80 -6.10 9.29
CA PHE A 197 -13.61 -6.84 9.70
C PHE A 197 -13.76 -7.46 11.09
N GLU A 198 -14.21 -6.66 12.07
CA GLU A 198 -14.47 -7.12 13.43
C GLU A 198 -15.60 -8.16 13.50
N ALA A 199 -16.66 -7.99 12.70
CA ALA A 199 -17.72 -8.98 12.62
C ALA A 199 -17.22 -10.31 12.03
N ALA A 200 -16.37 -10.26 11.01
CA ALA A 200 -15.76 -11.44 10.40
C ALA A 200 -14.88 -12.20 11.39
N LEU A 201 -14.05 -11.50 12.17
CA LEU A 201 -13.21 -12.11 13.22
C LEU A 201 -14.03 -12.77 14.34
N ARG A 202 -15.18 -12.18 14.72
CA ARG A 202 -16.07 -12.76 15.73
C ARG A 202 -16.73 -14.05 15.27
N ILE A 203 -17.06 -14.14 13.99
CA ILE A 203 -17.66 -15.35 13.38
C ILE A 203 -16.58 -16.40 13.13
N ASN A 204 -15.42 -15.97 12.63
CA ASN A 204 -14.30 -16.80 12.25
C ASN A 204 -13.01 -16.26 12.87
N PRO A 205 -12.54 -16.82 14.01
CA PRO A 205 -11.30 -16.39 14.64
C PRO A 205 -10.03 -16.61 13.80
N ALA A 206 -10.11 -17.43 12.73
CA ALA A 206 -9.03 -17.66 11.78
C ALA A 206 -9.16 -16.77 10.52
N PHE A 207 -10.10 -15.82 10.52
CA PHE A 207 -10.32 -14.92 9.39
C PHE A 207 -9.03 -14.17 9.03
N ASN A 208 -8.70 -14.19 7.73
CA ASN A 208 -7.56 -13.52 7.17
C ASN A 208 -8.05 -12.55 6.08
N ILE A 209 -7.81 -11.26 6.26
CA ILE A 209 -8.17 -10.23 5.29
C ILE A 209 -7.54 -10.47 3.92
N TYR A 210 -6.31 -10.99 3.86
CA TYR A 210 -5.63 -11.29 2.60
C TYR A 210 -6.11 -12.59 1.97
N ARG A 211 -6.88 -13.41 2.70
CA ARG A 211 -7.41 -14.70 2.23
C ARG A 211 -8.71 -15.05 2.95
N ILE A 212 -9.80 -14.39 2.55
CA ILE A 212 -11.11 -14.48 3.23
C ILE A 212 -11.72 -15.88 3.29
N THR A 213 -11.20 -16.84 2.52
CA THR A 213 -11.64 -18.24 2.53
C THR A 213 -10.98 -19.08 3.63
N ASP A 214 -10.06 -18.50 4.40
CA ASP A 214 -9.47 -19.20 5.54
C ASP A 214 -10.52 -19.50 6.59
N THR A 215 -10.53 -20.75 7.07
CA THR A 215 -11.45 -21.24 8.09
C THR A 215 -10.65 -21.91 9.22
N PRO A 216 -11.18 -21.96 10.46
CA PRO A 216 -10.48 -22.55 11.60
C PRO A 216 -10.22 -24.05 11.47
#